data_AF-A0A969H9J8-F1
#
_entry.id   AF-A0A969H9J8-F1
#
_cell.length_a   1.000
_cell.length_b   1.000
_cell.length_c   1.000
_cell.angle_alpha   90.00
_cell.angle_beta   90.00
_cell.angle_gamma   90.00
#
_symmetry.space_group_name_H-M   'P 1'
#
loop_
_entity.id
_entity.type
_entity.pdbx_description
1 polymer ?
#
loop_
_entity_poly.entity_id
_entity_poly.type
_entity_poly.pdbx_seq_one_letter_code
_entity_poly.pdbx_strand_id
1 'polypeptide(L)' 'MYKPTLAQVEAMADKGNLIPIHRDLPADMETPVSVYLKLQDEGSSFLLESVSGGEQVARYSFIGVRPRG' A
#
# COMPACT_ATOMS: atom_id res chain seq x y z
N MET A 1 13.14 3.34 -5.90
CA MET A 1 12.82 4.48 -6.80
C MET A 1 11.32 4.48 -7.04
N TYR A 2 10.68 5.65 -7.11
CA TYR A 2 9.24 5.74 -7.38
C TYR A 2 8.94 5.35 -8.84
N LYS A 3 7.81 4.66 -9.04
CA LYS A 3 7.27 4.25 -10.32
C LYS A 3 5.77 4.55 -10.36
N PRO A 4 5.21 4.94 -11.52
CA PRO A 4 5.91 5.38 -12.72
C PRO A 4 6.75 6.66 -12.51
N THR A 5 7.70 6.93 -13.41
CA THR A 5 8.43 8.22 -13.43
C THR A 5 7.50 9.35 -13.89
N LEU A 6 7.87 10.62 -13.67
CA LEU A 6 7.07 11.76 -14.11
C LEU A 6 6.74 11.70 -15.62
N ALA A 7 7.74 11.44 -16.46
CA ALA A 7 7.53 11.31 -17.90
C ALA A 7 6.57 10.15 -18.28
N GLN A 8 6.58 9.07 -17.50
CA GLN A 8 5.64 7.95 -17.68
C GLN A 8 4.22 8.33 -17.23
N VAL A 9 4.08 9.11 -16.15
CA VAL A 9 2.78 9.65 -15.70
C VAL A 9 2.18 10.54 -16.77
N GLU A 10 2.97 11.46 -17.33
CA GLU A 10 2.53 12.37 -18.40
C GLU A 10 2.04 11.58 -19.63
N ALA A 11 2.76 10.52 -20.03
CA ALA A 11 2.35 9.64 -21.13
C ALA A 11 1.11 8.77 -20.83
N MET A 12 0.70 8.67 -19.57
CA MET A 12 -0.47 7.91 -19.13
C MET A 12 -1.68 8.79 -18.80
N ALA A 13 -1.55 10.12 -18.87
CA ALA A 13 -2.59 11.08 -18.48
C ALA A 13 -3.93 10.83 -19.18
N ASP A 14 -3.91 10.41 -20.44
CA ASP A 14 -5.13 10.18 -21.23
C ASP A 14 -5.76 8.78 -21.01
N LYS A 15 -5.14 7.91 -20.21
CA LYS A 15 -5.58 6.51 -20.03
C LYS A 15 -6.55 6.29 -18.87
N GLY A 16 -6.79 7.30 -18.05
CA GLY A 16 -7.68 7.22 -16.89
C GLY A 16 -7.57 8.42 -15.96
N ASN A 17 -8.33 8.39 -14.85
CA ASN A 17 -8.40 9.48 -13.88
C ASN A 17 -7.53 9.26 -12.62
N LEU A 18 -6.83 8.13 -12.53
CA LEU A 18 -6.00 7.76 -11.39
C LEU A 18 -4.74 7.01 -11.86
N ILE A 19 -3.57 7.48 -11.44
CA ILE A 19 -2.28 6.83 -11.70
C ILE A 19 -1.60 6.59 -10.35
N PRO A 20 -1.48 5.33 -9.86
CA PRO A 20 -0.84 5.05 -8.58
C PRO A 20 0.67 5.20 -8.69
N ILE A 21 1.24 6.07 -7.84
CA ILE A 21 2.69 6.19 -7.68
C ILE A 21 3.12 5.31 -6.51
N HIS A 22 3.99 4.34 -6.78
CA HIS A 22 4.44 3.37 -5.79
C HIS A 22 5.97 3.26 -5.78
N ARG A 23 6.50 2.63 -4.75
CA ARG A 23 7.87 2.13 -4.71
C ARG A 23 7.88 0.85 -3.91
N ASP A 24 8.77 -0.06 -4.29
CA ASP A 24 8.99 -1.28 -3.52
C ASP A 24 10.11 -1.02 -2.50
N LEU A 25 9.90 -1.49 -1.28
CA LEU A 25 10.82 -1.37 -0.16
C LEU A 25 11.12 -2.77 0.39
N PRO A 26 12.37 -3.07 0.77
CA PRO A 26 12.69 -4.30 1.49
C PRO A 26 11.94 -4.34 2.82
N ALA A 27 11.33 -5.48 3.13
CA ALA A 27 10.49 -5.66 4.31
C ALA A 27 10.64 -7.08 4.90
N ASP A 28 11.77 -7.75 4.65
CA ASP A 28 12.00 -9.16 5.00
C ASP A 28 11.91 -9.44 6.51
N MET A 29 12.15 -8.41 7.33
CA MET A 29 12.05 -8.45 8.80
C MET A 29 10.77 -7.83 9.33
N GLU A 30 9.85 -7.46 8.46
CA GLU A 30 8.59 -6.82 8.84
C GLU A 30 7.44 -7.81 8.80
N THR A 31 6.49 -7.63 9.71
CA THR A 31 5.16 -8.23 9.63
C THR A 31 4.16 -7.15 9.22
N PRO A 32 3.00 -7.49 8.66
CA PRO A 32 1.96 -6.49 8.35
C PRO A 32 1.62 -5.60 9.55
N VAL A 33 1.58 -6.18 10.75
CA VAL A 33 1.35 -5.45 12.00
C VAL A 33 2.50 -4.50 12.34
N SER A 34 3.78 -4.92 12.19
CA SER A 34 4.91 -4.02 12.46
C SER A 34 4.95 -2.85 11.50
N VAL A 35 4.64 -3.07 10.22
CA VAL A 35 4.54 -2.00 9.21
C VAL A 35 3.37 -1.06 9.56
N TYR A 36 2.21 -1.61 9.91
CA TYR A 36 1.06 -0.79 10.31
C TYR A 36 1.41 0.14 11.47
N LEU A 37 2.04 -0.39 12.53
CA LEU A 37 2.46 0.40 13.70
C LEU A 37 3.50 1.48 13.36
N LYS A 38 4.36 1.23 12.36
CA LYS A 38 5.35 2.20 11.87
C LYS A 38 4.75 3.30 10.99
N LEU A 39 3.66 3.00 10.29
CA LEU A 39 3.04 3.91 9.33
C LEU A 39 1.85 4.69 9.89
N GLN A 40 1.17 4.15 10.91
CA GLN A 40 0.08 4.87 11.56
C GLN A 40 0.58 6.22 12.09
N ASP A 41 -0.29 7.21 12.04
CA ASP A 41 -0.02 8.59 12.45
C ASP A 41 -1.32 9.17 12.99
N GLU A 42 -1.33 10.46 13.36
CA GLU A 42 -2.55 11.15 13.73
C GLU A 42 -3.60 11.07 12.59
N GLY A 43 -4.77 10.51 12.91
CA GLY A 43 -5.90 10.36 11.99
C GLY A 43 -6.34 8.91 11.79
N SER A 44 -7.30 8.69 10.91
CA SER A 44 -7.82 7.36 10.61
C SER A 44 -6.79 6.49 9.89
N SER A 45 -6.73 5.22 10.24
CA SER A 45 -5.90 4.21 9.58
C SER A 45 -6.55 2.83 9.64
N PHE A 46 -6.13 1.93 8.75
CA PHE A 46 -6.61 0.55 8.72
C PHE A 46 -5.51 -0.43 8.31
N LEU A 47 -5.63 -1.67 8.78
CA LEU A 47 -4.91 -2.84 8.33
C LEU A 47 -5.95 -3.91 7.96
N LEU A 48 -5.91 -4.39 6.72
CA LEU A 48 -6.78 -5.46 6.22
C LEU A 48 -5.93 -6.69 5.92
N GLU A 49 -6.27 -7.79 6.57
CA GLU A 49 -5.65 -9.10 6.36
C GLU A 49 -6.74 -10.11 6.01
N SER A 50 -6.47 -10.95 5.01
CA SER A 50 -7.39 -12.02 4.62
C SER A 50 -6.91 -13.34 5.22
N VAL A 51 -7.84 -14.15 5.70
CA VAL A 51 -7.58 -15.50 6.23
C VAL A 51 -8.34 -16.51 5.37
N SER A 52 -7.63 -17.49 4.83
CA SER A 52 -8.21 -18.57 4.04
C SER A 52 -8.16 -19.86 4.85
N GLY A 53 -9.33 -20.47 5.12
CA GLY A 53 -9.39 -21.81 5.72
C GLY A 53 -8.86 -21.91 7.16
N GLY A 54 -8.98 -20.85 7.96
CA GLY A 54 -8.73 -20.88 9.41
C GLY A 54 -7.29 -20.65 9.86
N GLU A 55 -6.28 -21.04 9.07
CA GLU A 55 -4.88 -21.01 9.53
C GLU A 55 -3.88 -20.39 8.54
N GLN A 56 -4.21 -20.23 7.25
CA GLN A 56 -3.32 -19.57 6.30
C GLN A 56 -3.64 -18.09 6.13
N VAL A 57 -2.66 -17.26 6.48
CA VAL A 57 -2.65 -15.84 6.14
C VAL A 57 -2.54 -15.71 4.62
N ALA A 58 -3.36 -14.82 4.03
CA ALA A 58 -3.31 -14.54 2.61
C ALA A 58 -1.95 -13.94 2.18
N ARG A 59 -1.64 -14.02 0.88
CA ARG A 59 -0.39 -13.52 0.31
C ARG A 59 -0.18 -12.00 0.48
N TYR A 60 -1.25 -11.25 0.75
CA TYR A 60 -1.22 -9.79 0.80
C TYR A 60 -1.99 -9.26 2.01
N SER A 61 -1.42 -8.24 2.64
CA SER A 61 -2.08 -7.37 3.61
C SER A 61 -2.13 -5.95 3.04
N PHE A 62 -3.20 -5.20 3.31
CA PHE A 62 -3.37 -3.82 2.85
C PHE A 62 -3.37 -2.87 4.04
N ILE A 63 -2.57 -1.81 3.96
CA ILE A 63 -2.48 -0.76 4.98
C ILE A 63 -2.87 0.57 4.36
N GLY A 64 -3.79 1.28 5.00
CA GLY A 64 -4.17 2.64 4.65
C GLY A 64 -3.94 3.58 5.83
N VAL A 65 -3.32 4.73 5.57
CA VAL A 65 -3.03 5.76 6.58
C VAL A 65 -3.52 7.11 6.08
N ARG A 66 -4.20 7.87 6.94
CA ARG A 66 -4.80 9.17 6.64
C ARG A 66 -5.65 9.17 5.35
N PRO A 67 -6.59 8.23 5.17
CA PRO A 67 -7.50 8.28 4.04
C PRO A 67 -8.34 9.57 4.12
N ARG A 68 -8.50 10.24 2.98
CA ARG A 68 -9.40 11.40 2.83
C ARG A 68 -10.67 10.93 2.13
N GLY A 69 -11.82 11.33 2.67
CA GLY A 69 -13.12 11.15 2.04
C GLY A 69 -13.40 12.19 0.97
#